data_AF-A0A8T5KVL7-F1
#
_entry.id   AF-A0A8T5KVL7-F1
#
_cell.length_a   1.000
_cell.length_b   1.000
_cell.length_c   1.000
_cell.angle_alpha   90.00
_cell.angle_beta   90.00
_cell.angle_gamma   90.00
#
_symmetry.space_group_name_H-M   'P 1'
#
loop_
_entity.id
_entity.type
_entity.pdbx_description
1 polymer ?
#
loop_
_entity_poly.entity_id
_entity_poly.type
_entity_poly.pdbx_seq_one_letter_code
_entity_poly.pdbx_strand_id
1 'polypeptide(L)'
;NKKKKIKDLTIIGWGGALTPFNTSFEPPEGETREALERLTTNLTGEFILLLHNPPKDTKLDLVGGKHVGSAAEKELVEKKKPLLVLSAHIHESPGIDKIGDTTIFYPGPVFNGHYGIVEINGKRVKCVSKKITSAA
;
A
#
# COMPACT_ATOMS: atom_id res chain seq x y z
N ASN A 1 -5.52 -8.14 -9.92
CA ASN A 1 -6.23 -7.81 -8.66
C ASN A 1 -6.79 -9.08 -8.05
N LYS A 2 -6.54 -9.33 -6.76
CA LYS A 2 -6.84 -10.63 -6.13
C LYS A 2 -7.10 -10.48 -4.63
N LYS A 3 -7.97 -11.32 -4.09
CA LYS A 3 -8.18 -11.52 -2.65
C LYS A 3 -7.64 -12.88 -2.24
N LYS A 4 -6.92 -12.97 -1.13
CA LYS A 4 -6.39 -14.22 -0.58
C LYS A 4 -6.52 -14.22 0.93
N LYS A 5 -7.10 -15.27 1.50
CA LYS A 5 -7.15 -15.48 2.95
C LYS A 5 -5.97 -16.32 3.40
N ILE A 6 -5.28 -15.91 4.46
CA ILE A 6 -4.19 -16.62 5.13
C ILE A 6 -4.51 -16.60 6.62
N LYS A 7 -4.83 -17.76 7.19
CA LYS A 7 -5.37 -17.86 8.56
C LYS A 7 -6.57 -16.91 8.72
N ASP A 8 -6.51 -15.99 9.68
CA ASP A 8 -7.56 -15.02 9.98
C ASP A 8 -7.38 -13.67 9.27
N LEU A 9 -6.33 -13.53 8.44
CA LEU A 9 -6.04 -12.31 7.70
C LEU A 9 -6.46 -12.44 6.24
N THR A 10 -7.16 -11.42 5.75
CA THR A 10 -7.45 -11.28 4.33
C THR A 10 -6.47 -10.30 3.68
N ILE A 11 -5.79 -10.71 2.61
CA ILE A 11 -4.93 -9.84 1.80
C ILE A 11 -5.67 -9.50 0.51
N ILE A 12 -5.74 -8.21 0.19
CA ILE A 12 -6.42 -7.68 -1.00
C ILE A 12 -5.41 -6.87 -1.81
N GLY A 13 -5.20 -7.27 -3.06
CA GLY A 13 -4.27 -6.62 -3.97
C GLY A 13 -4.96 -5.82 -5.07
N TRP A 14 -4.56 -4.56 -5.21
CA TRP A 14 -4.90 -3.67 -6.33
C TRP A 14 -3.61 -3.08 -6.92
N GLY A 15 -3.42 -3.27 -8.22
CA GLY A 15 -2.26 -2.75 -8.95
C GLY A 15 -2.60 -1.52 -9.78
N GLY A 16 -1.58 -0.96 -10.43
CA GLY A 16 -1.73 0.18 -11.33
C GLY A 16 -1.78 1.52 -10.60
N ALA A 17 -1.45 2.57 -11.34
CA ALA A 17 -1.55 3.97 -10.93
C ALA A 17 -1.67 4.81 -12.19
N LEU A 18 -2.48 5.88 -12.17
CA LEU A 18 -2.47 6.84 -13.27
C LEU A 18 -1.18 7.64 -13.23
N THR A 19 -0.35 7.53 -14.28
CA THR A 19 0.97 8.19 -14.31
C THR A 19 1.17 8.92 -15.64
N PRO A 20 2.10 9.88 -15.71
CA PRO A 20 2.49 10.50 -16.98
C PRO A 20 3.45 9.62 -17.81
N PHE A 21 3.66 8.35 -17.45
CA PHE A 21 4.63 7.46 -18.10
C PHE A 21 4.00 6.49 -19.11
N ASN A 22 2.67 6.50 -19.25
CA ASN A 22 1.93 5.68 -20.22
C ASN A 22 2.24 4.18 -20.07
N THR A 23 2.22 3.72 -18.82
CA THR A 23 2.48 2.32 -18.44
C THR A 23 1.33 1.40 -18.85
N SER A 24 1.55 0.08 -18.84
CA SER A 24 0.56 -0.89 -19.34
C SER A 24 -0.72 -0.99 -18.51
N PHE A 25 -0.75 -0.46 -17.27
CA PHE A 25 -1.93 -0.51 -16.41
C PHE A 25 -2.05 0.76 -15.55
N GLU A 26 -2.84 1.72 -16.06
CA GLU A 26 -3.04 3.05 -15.48
C GLU A 26 -4.51 3.33 -15.18
N PRO A 27 -5.14 2.57 -14.27
CA PRO A 27 -6.54 2.76 -13.93
C PRO A 27 -6.76 4.17 -13.36
N PRO A 28 -7.74 4.94 -13.88
CA PRO A 28 -8.11 6.22 -13.30
C PRO A 28 -8.62 6.08 -11.86
N GLU A 29 -8.67 7.19 -11.12
CA GLU A 29 -9.16 7.22 -9.73
C GLU A 29 -10.58 6.66 -9.57
N GLY A 30 -11.46 6.88 -10.56
CA GLY A 30 -12.82 6.33 -10.56
C GLY A 30 -12.83 4.79 -10.59
N GLU A 31 -12.07 4.20 -11.52
CA GLU A 31 -11.95 2.74 -11.64
C GLU A 31 -11.28 2.13 -10.40
N THR A 32 -10.24 2.78 -9.89
CA THR A 32 -9.56 2.38 -8.65
C THR A 32 -10.53 2.38 -7.48
N ARG A 33 -11.35 3.42 -7.32
CA ARG A 33 -12.38 3.50 -6.28
C ARG A 33 -13.37 2.34 -6.38
N GLU A 34 -14.01 2.16 -7.53
CA GLU A 34 -15.02 1.13 -7.74
C GLU A 34 -14.46 -0.28 -7.49
N ALA A 35 -13.26 -0.55 -7.99
CA ALA A 35 -12.64 -1.84 -7.81
C ALA A 35 -12.29 -2.13 -6.35
N LEU A 36 -11.74 -1.14 -5.64
CA LEU A 36 -11.42 -1.26 -4.22
C LEU A 36 -12.67 -1.42 -3.36
N GLU A 37 -13.74 -0.70 -3.64
CA GLU A 37 -15.02 -0.87 -2.95
C GLU A 37 -15.58 -2.29 -3.16
N ARG A 38 -15.56 -2.79 -4.39
CA ARG A 38 -15.98 -4.16 -4.70
C ARG A 38 -15.12 -5.20 -3.97
N LEU A 39 -13.80 -5.04 -3.99
CA LEU A 39 -12.86 -5.98 -3.35
C LEU A 39 -12.98 -5.97 -1.82
N THR A 40 -13.41 -4.85 -1.24
CA THR A 40 -13.58 -4.66 0.21
C THR A 40 -15.03 -4.74 0.68
N THR A 41 -15.93 -5.22 -0.17
CA THR A 41 -17.33 -5.48 0.18
C THR A 41 -17.44 -6.76 1.01
N ASN A 42 -18.31 -6.73 2.04
CA ASN A 42 -18.58 -7.87 2.94
C ASN A 42 -17.32 -8.51 3.54
N LEU A 43 -16.30 -7.70 3.85
CA LEU A 43 -15.14 -8.18 4.59
C LEU A 43 -15.52 -8.41 6.05
N THR A 44 -15.10 -9.58 6.55
CA THR A 44 -15.17 -9.92 7.97
C THR A 44 -13.77 -10.19 8.48
N GLY A 45 -13.50 -9.75 9.71
CA GLY A 45 -12.18 -9.85 10.32
C GLY A 45 -11.17 -8.82 9.81
N GLU A 46 -9.92 -9.02 10.20
CA GLU A 46 -8.82 -8.12 9.90
C GLU A 46 -8.26 -8.34 8.49
N PHE A 47 -7.82 -7.27 7.83
CA PHE A 47 -7.33 -7.34 6.47
C PHE A 47 -6.18 -6.38 6.20
N ILE A 48 -5.44 -6.68 5.12
CA ILE A 48 -4.29 -5.95 4.62
C ILE A 48 -4.58 -5.56 3.17
N LEU A 49 -4.23 -4.32 2.82
CA LEU A 49 -4.22 -3.87 1.44
C LEU A 49 -2.80 -3.94 0.89
N LEU A 50 -2.65 -4.47 -0.32
CA LEU A 50 -1.43 -4.45 -1.11
C LEU A 50 -1.73 -3.57 -2.34
N LEU A 51 -1.32 -2.32 -2.28
CA LEU A 51 -1.60 -1.30 -3.27
C LEU A 51 -0.32 -0.96 -4.02
N HIS A 52 -0.41 -0.73 -5.33
CA HIS A 52 0.75 -0.25 -6.07
C HIS A 52 1.02 1.22 -5.75
N ASN A 53 0.01 2.07 -5.86
CA ASN A 53 0.12 3.48 -5.52
C ASN A 53 0.15 3.66 -3.99
N PRO A 54 0.73 4.75 -3.47
CA PRO A 54 0.53 5.15 -2.08
C PRO A 54 -0.77 5.95 -1.93
N PRO A 55 -1.49 5.78 -0.80
CA PRO A 55 -2.56 6.68 -0.42
C PRO A 55 -2.07 8.12 -0.37
N LYS A 56 -2.90 9.04 -0.85
CA LYS A 56 -2.60 10.47 -0.87
C LYS A 56 -2.40 11.06 0.53
N ASP A 57 -1.58 12.11 0.60
CA ASP A 57 -1.28 12.88 1.81
C ASP A 57 -0.62 12.02 2.89
N THR A 58 0.35 11.21 2.47
CA THR A 58 1.22 10.41 3.34
C THR A 58 2.69 10.76 3.07
N LYS A 59 3.58 10.30 3.94
CA LYS A 59 5.02 10.43 3.66
C LYS A 59 5.47 9.63 2.44
N LEU A 60 4.66 8.68 1.98
CA LEU A 60 5.02 7.72 0.93
C LEU A 60 4.65 8.22 -0.47
N ASP A 61 3.87 9.29 -0.59
CA ASP A 61 3.41 9.83 -1.88
C ASP A 61 4.03 11.18 -2.24
N LEU A 62 5.12 11.56 -1.58
CA LEU A 62 5.85 12.79 -1.89
C LEU A 62 6.73 12.59 -3.13
N VAL A 63 6.54 13.46 -4.12
CA VAL A 63 7.46 13.63 -5.24
C VAL A 63 7.85 15.11 -5.32
N GLY A 64 9.14 15.41 -5.12
CA GLY A 64 9.62 16.80 -5.10
C GLY A 64 8.86 17.70 -4.11
N GLY A 65 8.43 17.14 -2.97
CA GLY A 65 7.67 17.85 -1.93
C GLY A 65 6.16 18.01 -2.21
N LYS A 66 5.63 17.40 -3.28
CA LYS A 66 4.19 17.41 -3.59
C LYS A 66 3.59 16.03 -3.43
N HIS A 67 2.37 15.96 -2.88
CA HIS A 67 1.59 14.73 -2.77
C HIS A 67 1.00 14.34 -4.14
N VAL A 68 1.37 13.16 -4.62
CA VAL A 68 0.92 12.60 -5.92
C VAL A 68 0.19 11.26 -5.78
N GLY A 69 -0.12 10.84 -4.55
CA GLY A 69 -0.78 9.58 -4.26
C GLY A 69 -2.26 9.56 -4.65
N SER A 70 -2.88 8.39 -4.50
CA SER A 70 -4.28 8.16 -4.85
C SER A 70 -5.24 8.66 -3.77
N ALA A 71 -6.19 9.50 -4.17
CA ALA A 71 -7.25 9.97 -3.28
C ALA A 71 -8.27 8.86 -3.01
N ALA A 72 -8.58 8.03 -4.01
CA ALA A 72 -9.45 6.87 -3.87
C ALA A 72 -8.89 5.84 -2.87
N GLU A 73 -7.58 5.58 -2.90
CA GLU A 73 -6.94 4.69 -1.92
C GLU A 73 -6.98 5.29 -0.51
N LYS A 74 -6.73 6.61 -0.37
CA LYS A 74 -6.84 7.33 0.90
C LYS A 74 -8.25 7.24 1.50
N GLU A 75 -9.27 7.58 0.72
CA GLU A 75 -10.70 7.50 1.12
C GLU A 75 -11.06 6.08 1.58
N LEU A 76 -10.61 5.06 0.85
CA LEU A 76 -10.87 3.66 1.20
C LEU A 76 -10.21 3.29 2.53
N VAL A 77 -8.95 3.68 2.73
CA VAL A 77 -8.21 3.39 3.96
C VAL A 77 -8.89 4.03 5.17
N GLU A 78 -9.34 5.27 5.06
CA GLU A 78 -10.08 5.96 6.12
C GLU A 78 -11.42 5.29 6.44
N LYS A 79 -12.16 4.88 5.40
CA LYS A 79 -13.47 4.23 5.51
C LYS A 79 -13.38 2.81 6.07
N LYS A 80 -12.40 2.03 5.62
CA LYS A 80 -12.32 0.58 5.87
C LYS A 80 -11.32 0.18 6.96
N LYS A 81 -10.37 1.06 7.29
CA LYS A 81 -9.39 0.91 8.38
C LYS A 81 -8.67 -0.46 8.39
N PRO A 82 -7.95 -0.83 7.32
CA PRO A 82 -7.13 -2.05 7.31
C PRO A 82 -6.10 -2.03 8.44
N LEU A 83 -5.56 -3.20 8.81
CA LEU A 83 -4.42 -3.25 9.74
C LEU A 83 -3.17 -2.62 9.12
N LEU A 84 -2.98 -2.87 7.82
CA LEU A 84 -1.78 -2.51 7.08
C LEU A 84 -2.12 -2.23 5.62
N VAL A 85 -1.47 -1.20 5.08
CA VAL A 85 -1.36 -0.95 3.64
C VAL A 85 0.11 -1.10 3.27
N LEU A 86 0.38 -1.99 2.33
CA LEU A 86 1.67 -2.12 1.67
C LEU A 86 1.59 -1.36 0.36
N SER A 87 2.42 -0.34 0.20
CA SER A 87 2.47 0.53 -1.00
C SER A 87 3.77 0.37 -1.76
N ALA A 88 3.82 0.94 -2.98
CA ALA A 88 5.00 1.00 -3.81
C ALA A 88 4.99 2.30 -4.65
N HIS A 89 5.44 2.21 -5.90
CA HIS A 89 5.39 3.23 -6.94
C HIS A 89 6.35 4.42 -6.77
N ILE A 90 6.34 5.11 -5.63
CA ILE A 90 7.14 6.34 -5.44
C ILE A 90 8.51 6.01 -4.87
N HIS A 91 9.47 5.72 -5.74
CA HIS A 91 10.80 5.22 -5.38
C HIS A 91 11.61 6.13 -4.44
N GLU A 92 11.35 7.43 -4.44
CA GLU A 92 12.04 8.41 -3.60
C GLU A 92 11.45 8.55 -2.19
N SER A 93 10.27 7.94 -1.93
CA SER A 93 9.54 8.07 -0.67
C SER A 93 9.27 6.74 0.05
N PRO A 94 10.29 5.88 0.26
CA PRO A 94 10.13 4.73 1.16
C PRO A 94 9.94 5.19 2.61
N GLY A 95 9.10 4.46 3.35
CA GLY A 95 8.86 4.81 4.74
C GLY A 95 7.72 4.05 5.39
N ILE A 96 7.46 4.45 6.63
CA ILE A 96 6.31 4.03 7.42
C ILE A 96 5.53 5.30 7.76
N ASP A 97 4.21 5.25 7.58
CA ASP A 97 3.30 6.31 7.98
C ASP A 97 1.99 5.73 8.53
N LYS A 98 1.04 6.59 8.90
CA LYS A 98 -0.27 6.19 9.39
C LYS A 98 -1.41 6.99 8.82
N ILE A 99 -2.55 6.31 8.64
CA ILE A 99 -3.85 6.94 8.40
C ILE A 99 -4.80 6.42 9.48
N GLY A 100 -5.07 7.27 10.49
CA GLY A 100 -5.70 6.82 11.73
C GLY A 100 -4.90 5.69 12.38
N ASP A 101 -5.54 4.55 12.62
CA ASP A 101 -4.90 3.36 13.19
C ASP A 101 -4.22 2.47 12.15
N THR A 102 -4.45 2.73 10.86
CA THR A 102 -3.87 1.94 9.76
C THR A 102 -2.39 2.27 9.62
N THR A 103 -1.53 1.25 9.61
CA THR A 103 -0.11 1.42 9.25
C THR A 103 0.04 1.42 7.73
N ILE A 104 0.78 2.36 7.16
CA ILE A 104 1.16 2.39 5.75
C ILE A 104 2.65 2.12 5.66
N PHE A 105 3.07 1.21 4.79
CA PHE A 105 4.47 0.80 4.68
C PHE A 105 4.89 0.59 3.24
N TYR A 106 6.02 1.20 2.89
CA TYR A 106 6.75 0.93 1.66
C TYR A 106 8.24 0.80 2.01
N PRO A 107 8.85 -0.39 1.92
CA PRO A 107 10.25 -0.58 2.31
C PRO A 107 11.26 0.07 1.35
N GLY A 108 10.82 0.44 0.15
CA GLY A 108 11.67 0.92 -0.93
C GLY A 108 11.83 -0.10 -2.07
N PRO A 109 12.44 0.34 -3.19
CA PRO A 109 12.55 -0.48 -4.38
C PRO A 109 13.64 -1.54 -4.25
N VAL A 110 13.32 -2.77 -4.67
CA VAL A 110 14.23 -3.91 -4.60
C VAL A 110 15.50 -3.72 -5.44
N PHE A 111 15.43 -2.98 -6.56
CA PHE A 111 16.59 -2.70 -7.40
C PHE A 111 17.63 -1.79 -6.70
N ASN A 112 17.23 -1.07 -5.65
CA ASN A 112 18.14 -0.35 -4.74
C ASN A 112 18.55 -1.22 -3.52
N GLY A 113 18.22 -2.51 -3.55
CA GLY A 113 18.47 -3.48 -2.50
C GLY A 113 17.49 -3.42 -1.33
N HIS A 114 16.39 -2.66 -1.40
CA HIS A 114 15.48 -2.52 -0.26
C HIS A 114 14.45 -3.66 -0.19
N TYR A 115 14.14 -4.10 1.03
CA TYR A 115 13.03 -5.01 1.30
C TYR A 115 12.46 -4.77 2.71
N GLY A 116 11.27 -5.29 2.97
CA GLY A 116 10.56 -5.10 4.23
C GLY A 116 10.24 -6.41 4.92
N ILE A 117 10.30 -6.43 6.25
CA ILE A 117 9.76 -7.49 7.09
C ILE A 117 8.59 -6.92 7.88
N VAL A 118 7.45 -7.61 7.81
CA VAL A 118 6.24 -7.25 8.56
C VAL A 118 5.91 -8.38 9.52
N GLU A 119 5.82 -8.05 10.80
CA GLU A 119 5.38 -8.94 11.86
C GLU A 119 3.97 -8.50 12.30
N ILE A 120 3.01 -9.44 12.30
CA ILE A 120 1.62 -9.18 12.68
C ILE A 120 1.23 -10.09 13.84
N ASN A 121 0.85 -9.48 14.96
CA ASN A 121 0.43 -10.17 16.18
C ASN A 121 -0.92 -9.61 16.63
N GLY A 122 -2.01 -10.29 16.26
CA GLY A 122 -3.36 -9.76 16.41
C GLY A 122 -3.52 -8.48 15.58
N LYS A 123 -3.86 -7.37 16.25
CA LYS A 123 -3.95 -6.04 15.60
C LYS A 123 -2.63 -5.25 15.60
N ARG A 124 -1.57 -5.77 16.21
CA ARG A 124 -0.27 -5.08 16.25
C ARG A 124 0.52 -5.39 14.99
N VAL A 125 0.92 -4.34 14.29
CA VAL A 125 1.75 -4.40 13.09
C VAL A 125 3.11 -3.78 13.40
N LYS A 126 4.19 -4.49 13.08
CA LYS A 126 5.56 -4.00 13.16
C LYS A 126 6.23 -4.16 11.81
N CYS A 127 6.71 -3.05 11.25
CA CYS A 127 7.37 -3.00 9.96
C CYS A 127 8.85 -2.66 10.16
N VAL A 128 9.73 -3.38 9.47
CA VAL A 128 11.18 -3.16 9.49
C VAL A 128 11.69 -3.13 8.05
N SER A 129 12.25 -1.99 7.64
CA SER A 129 12.98 -1.89 6.37
C SER A 129 14.37 -2.49 6.52
N LYS A 130 14.81 -3.23 5.51
CA LYS A 130 16.13 -3.86 5.42
C LYS A 130 16.73 -3.61 4.04
N LYS A 131 18.04 -3.83 3.95
CA LYS A 131 18.81 -3.73 2.71
C LYS A 131 19.54 -5.04 2.45
N ILE A 132 19.43 -5.54 1.22
CA ILE A 132 20.25 -6.63 0.72
C ILE A 132 21.68 -6.09 0.70
N THR A 133 22.51 -6.62 1.60
CA THR A 133 23.95 -6.40 1.59
C THR A 133 24.57 -7.63 0.95
N SER A 134 25.50 -7.45 0.01
CA SER A 134 26.37 -8.55 -0.37
C SER A 134 27.15 -8.95 0.88
N ALA A 135 27.20 -10.24 1.19
CA ALA A 135 28.17 -10.74 2.16
C ALA A 135 29.56 -10.28 1.67
N ALA A 136 30.28 -9.55 2.53
CA ALA A 136 31.68 -9.23 2.31
C ALA A 136 32.53 -10.50 2.40
#